data_AF-A0A7C3H979-F1
#
_entry.id   AF-A0A7C3H979-F1
#
_cell.length_a   1.000
_cell.length_b   1.000
_cell.length_c   1.000
_cell.angle_alpha   90.00
_cell.angle_beta   90.00
_cell.angle_gamma   90.00
#
_symmetry.space_group_name_H-M   'P 1'
#
loop_
_entity.id
_entity.type
_entity.pdbx_description
1 polymer ?
#
loop_
_entity_poly.entity_id
_entity_poly.type
_entity_poly.pdbx_seq_one_letter_code
_entity_poly.pdbx_strand_id
1 'polypeptide(L)'
;MKEGRAVWISRWEWTGSHSRAGDQAMIRQIFDDLRAGHFNMAFFQVRGEADAFYRSSLEPWGAELTGTFGRDPGWDPLAYAVRIAHQRGIELHAWVNVFTMWRGNSPPPHTDPEHIYHLHYPDWVCYDADRHPMKLNRSYIFVSPANLEAREHIIQVCLDIISRYDVDGIHFDYIRYPGQDYSYDPVSLSRFRDPAENPQGLSWAAWQREQVSAFVREFYTRAMEIRPEVKVSAAVIGKYKAAWSGWDAYNVVYQDPKAWAREGTIDFICPMIYWPIGPDSPAPFERYVRQWEVDDPAPRPVLPGIAAYRYGGNLREIRAEIDTCRALGTAGQVMFSYESLDLPGYWDDLASTSYALLANVPASTWKDAVPPEAPKELSVEQVGRGLQLRWQPPPTASDGDRARYYNVYRVEGTDPGDLFDPAALVAITSDSTPSYYDTRASVERHYTYWVTALDDADNESKPSVSRYPSAPVSQTELPSEWTLFPPYPNPFNAQT
;
A
#
# COMPACT_ATOMS: atom_id res chain seq x y z
N MET A 1 3.43 18.05 3.25
CA MET A 1 4.50 17.04 3.44
C MET A 1 4.23 15.94 2.44
N LYS A 2 5.28 15.40 1.80
CA LYS A 2 5.17 14.26 0.89
C LYS A 2 5.99 13.12 1.48
N GLU A 3 5.35 12.03 1.84
CA GLU A 3 5.96 10.89 2.54
C GLU A 3 5.06 9.66 2.37
N GLY A 4 5.60 8.57 1.80
CA GLY A 4 4.89 7.30 1.72
C GLY A 4 4.86 6.63 3.09
N ARG A 5 3.67 6.39 3.64
CA ARG A 5 3.44 5.75 4.93
C ARG A 5 2.62 4.51 4.69
N ALA A 6 3.31 3.40 4.44
CA ALA A 6 2.70 2.16 4.02
C ALA A 6 2.66 1.11 5.14
N VAL A 7 1.71 0.17 5.05
CA VAL A 7 1.62 -1.01 5.91
C VAL A 7 1.42 -2.25 5.04
N TRP A 8 2.19 -3.31 5.29
CA TRP A 8 1.88 -4.65 4.76
C TRP A 8 0.75 -5.28 5.57
N ILE A 9 -0.30 -5.71 4.86
CA ILE A 9 -1.47 -6.39 5.42
C ILE A 9 -1.55 -7.76 4.76
N SER A 10 -1.08 -8.77 5.47
CA SER A 10 -1.07 -10.15 5.04
C SER A 10 -2.48 -10.75 5.07
N ARG A 11 -2.68 -11.80 4.27
CA ARG A 11 -4.00 -12.44 4.15
C ARG A 11 -4.52 -12.99 5.47
N TRP A 12 -3.64 -13.34 6.41
CA TRP A 12 -4.00 -13.92 7.71
C TRP A 12 -4.46 -12.90 8.75
N GLU A 13 -4.19 -11.60 8.53
CA GLU A 13 -4.52 -10.52 9.48
C GLU A 13 -5.98 -10.07 9.37
N TRP A 14 -6.63 -10.33 8.23
CA TRP A 14 -8.03 -9.96 8.01
C TRP A 14 -8.97 -11.16 7.78
N THR A 15 -8.44 -12.38 7.79
CA THR A 15 -9.19 -13.65 7.62
C THR A 15 -9.06 -14.59 8.83
N GLY A 16 -9.85 -15.67 8.85
CA GLY A 16 -9.65 -16.81 9.75
C GLY A 16 -10.03 -16.60 11.22
N SER A 17 -9.24 -17.17 12.16
CA SER A 17 -9.55 -17.14 13.60
C SER A 17 -9.52 -15.75 14.24
N HIS A 18 -8.96 -14.76 13.55
CA HIS A 18 -9.03 -13.35 13.92
C HIS A 18 -10.37 -12.69 13.52
N SER A 19 -11.21 -13.36 12.70
CA SER A 19 -12.35 -12.73 12.03
C SER A 19 -13.69 -13.47 12.15
N ARG A 20 -13.90 -14.34 13.16
CA ARG A 20 -15.04 -15.29 13.26
C ARG A 20 -16.49 -14.75 13.27
N ALA A 21 -16.74 -13.50 12.89
CA ALA A 21 -18.06 -13.03 12.45
C ALA A 21 -18.03 -11.89 11.40
N GLY A 22 -16.89 -11.51 10.81
CA GLY A 22 -16.87 -10.39 9.85
C GLY A 22 -15.52 -9.96 9.29
N ASP A 23 -14.98 -10.66 8.29
CA ASP A 23 -13.84 -10.22 7.46
C ASP A 23 -14.04 -8.78 6.94
N GLN A 24 -15.23 -8.46 6.46
CA GLN A 24 -15.59 -7.10 6.03
C GLN A 24 -15.48 -6.07 7.15
N ALA A 25 -15.76 -6.46 8.39
CA ALA A 25 -15.59 -5.60 9.55
C ALA A 25 -14.13 -5.43 9.91
N MET A 26 -13.33 -6.50 9.81
CA MET A 26 -11.89 -6.43 10.04
C MET A 26 -11.18 -5.58 8.99
N ILE A 27 -11.49 -5.76 7.70
CA ILE A 27 -10.97 -4.88 6.62
C ILE A 27 -11.33 -3.42 6.92
N ARG A 28 -12.57 -3.14 7.32
CA ARG A 28 -12.99 -1.77 7.66
C ARG A 28 -12.18 -1.21 8.83
N GLN A 29 -12.00 -2.00 9.89
CA GLN A 29 -11.23 -1.64 11.06
C GLN A 29 -9.78 -1.33 10.70
N ILE A 30 -9.12 -2.21 9.94
CA ILE A 30 -7.75 -2.02 9.46
C ILE A 30 -7.59 -0.64 8.81
N PHE A 31 -8.46 -0.29 7.86
CA PHE A 31 -8.34 1.00 7.20
C PHE A 31 -8.74 2.18 8.11
N ASP A 32 -9.67 2.01 9.06
CA ASP A 32 -9.95 3.02 10.10
C ASP A 32 -8.71 3.30 10.96
N ASP A 33 -7.98 2.26 11.35
CA ASP A 33 -6.75 2.37 12.13
C ASP A 33 -5.63 3.05 11.33
N LEU A 34 -5.44 2.65 10.06
CA LEU A 34 -4.47 3.29 9.17
C LEU A 34 -4.76 4.80 9.03
N ARG A 35 -6.04 5.17 8.87
CA ARG A 35 -6.46 6.58 8.80
C ARG A 35 -6.18 7.30 10.12
N ALA A 36 -6.51 6.69 11.26
CA ALA A 36 -6.26 7.26 12.59
C ALA A 36 -4.75 7.44 12.85
N GLY A 37 -3.93 6.50 12.38
CA GLY A 37 -2.46 6.55 12.43
C GLY A 37 -1.80 7.44 11.36
N HIS A 38 -2.59 8.13 10.52
CA HIS A 38 -2.12 8.98 9.42
C HIS A 38 -1.23 8.25 8.39
N PHE A 39 -1.53 6.98 8.11
CA PHE A 39 -0.98 6.22 6.99
C PHE A 39 -1.74 6.53 5.69
N ASN A 40 -1.08 6.37 4.55
CA ASN A 40 -1.63 6.73 3.23
C ASN A 40 -1.51 5.62 2.17
N MET A 41 -0.86 4.50 2.48
CA MET A 41 -0.71 3.37 1.57
C MET A 41 -0.92 2.03 2.29
N ALA A 42 -1.51 1.06 1.60
CA ALA A 42 -1.75 -0.29 2.11
C ALA A 42 -1.33 -1.33 1.07
N PHE A 43 -0.44 -2.24 1.45
CA PHE A 43 -0.04 -3.38 0.62
C PHE A 43 -0.85 -4.59 1.08
N PHE A 44 -1.98 -4.84 0.40
CA PHE A 44 -3.01 -5.78 0.82
C PHE A 44 -2.85 -7.11 0.08
N GLN A 45 -2.51 -8.19 0.79
CA GLN A 45 -2.19 -9.47 0.16
C GLN A 45 -3.42 -10.11 -0.47
N VAL A 46 -3.35 -10.34 -1.79
CA VAL A 46 -4.42 -10.97 -2.56
C VAL A 46 -4.06 -12.29 -3.22
N ARG A 47 -2.77 -12.63 -3.23
CA ARG A 47 -2.24 -13.91 -3.73
C ARG A 47 -1.08 -14.39 -2.88
N GLY A 48 -1.16 -15.61 -2.39
CA GLY A 48 -0.19 -16.19 -1.45
C GLY A 48 0.52 -17.44 -1.96
N GLU A 49 -0.28 -18.43 -2.33
CA GLU A 49 0.12 -19.77 -2.76
C GLU A 49 -0.65 -20.20 -4.01
N ALA A 50 -0.57 -19.38 -5.06
CA ALA A 50 -1.36 -19.54 -6.28
C ALA A 50 -2.87 -19.70 -6.02
N ASP A 51 -3.33 -18.90 -5.07
CA ASP A 51 -4.71 -18.76 -4.63
C ASP A 51 -5.15 -17.28 -4.70
N ALA A 52 -6.46 -17.06 -4.70
CA ALA A 52 -7.07 -15.76 -4.88
C ALA A 52 -7.90 -15.32 -3.65
N PHE A 53 -7.70 -14.06 -3.24
CA PHE A 53 -8.54 -13.34 -2.28
C PHE A 53 -9.39 -12.28 -2.98
N TYR A 54 -9.84 -12.61 -4.18
CA TYR A 54 -10.68 -11.84 -5.09
C TYR A 54 -11.36 -12.81 -6.05
N ARG A 55 -12.40 -12.38 -6.77
CA ARG A 55 -13.05 -13.25 -7.76
C ARG A 55 -12.11 -13.53 -8.92
N SER A 56 -11.48 -14.70 -8.95
CA SER A 56 -10.57 -15.12 -10.02
C SER A 56 -11.15 -16.29 -10.81
N SER A 57 -10.90 -16.31 -12.13
CA SER A 57 -11.10 -17.49 -12.98
C SER A 57 -9.79 -18.24 -13.28
N LEU A 58 -8.66 -17.74 -12.79
CA LEU A 58 -7.31 -18.28 -13.05
C LEU A 58 -6.79 -19.11 -11.89
N GLU A 59 -7.14 -18.73 -10.65
CA GLU A 59 -6.65 -19.37 -9.44
C GLU A 59 -7.78 -19.61 -8.43
N PRO A 60 -7.73 -20.70 -7.65
CA PRO A 60 -8.77 -21.04 -6.70
C PRO A 60 -8.81 -20.09 -5.50
N TRP A 61 -9.95 -19.99 -4.84
CA TRP A 61 -10.10 -19.23 -3.61
C TRP A 61 -9.18 -19.74 -2.48
N GLY A 62 -8.56 -18.80 -1.75
CA GLY A 62 -7.76 -19.12 -0.57
C GLY A 62 -8.58 -19.77 0.55
N ALA A 63 -7.98 -20.74 1.26
CA ALA A 63 -8.69 -21.51 2.29
C ALA A 63 -9.09 -20.63 3.49
N GLU A 64 -8.35 -19.56 3.75
CA GLU A 64 -8.53 -18.70 4.91
C GLU A 64 -9.88 -17.95 4.90
N LEU A 65 -10.50 -17.77 3.73
CA LEU A 65 -11.78 -17.08 3.57
C LEU A 65 -12.98 -17.88 4.13
N THR A 66 -12.95 -19.21 3.98
CA THR A 66 -14.12 -20.06 4.31
C THR A 66 -13.76 -21.27 5.16
N GLY A 67 -12.48 -21.48 5.44
CA GLY A 67 -11.93 -22.71 6.00
C GLY A 67 -11.86 -23.87 5.01
N THR A 68 -12.25 -23.67 3.74
CA THR A 68 -12.21 -24.68 2.68
C THR A 68 -11.56 -24.10 1.43
N PHE A 69 -10.44 -24.68 1.00
CA PHE A 69 -9.73 -24.26 -0.21
C PHE A 69 -10.63 -24.35 -1.45
N GLY A 70 -10.58 -23.34 -2.32
CA GLY A 70 -11.40 -23.22 -3.54
C GLY A 70 -12.86 -22.86 -3.34
N ARG A 71 -13.34 -22.73 -2.10
CA ARG A 71 -14.75 -22.39 -1.85
C ARG A 71 -14.97 -20.87 -1.89
N ASP A 72 -15.87 -20.45 -2.77
CA ASP A 72 -16.33 -19.06 -2.89
C ASP A 72 -16.92 -18.56 -1.57
N PRO A 73 -16.43 -17.42 -1.02
CA PRO A 73 -16.96 -16.84 0.21
C PRO A 73 -18.32 -16.12 0.02
N GLY A 74 -18.80 -15.97 -1.22
CA GLY A 74 -20.06 -15.30 -1.57
C GLY A 74 -19.94 -13.77 -1.76
N TRP A 75 -18.73 -13.22 -1.65
CA TRP A 75 -18.44 -11.79 -1.82
C TRP A 75 -17.02 -11.62 -2.42
N ASP A 76 -16.67 -10.40 -2.82
CA ASP A 76 -15.35 -10.10 -3.41
C ASP A 76 -14.49 -9.28 -2.42
N PRO A 77 -13.45 -9.87 -1.81
CA PRO A 77 -12.65 -9.18 -0.80
C PRO A 77 -11.83 -8.02 -1.32
N LEU A 78 -11.18 -8.15 -2.49
CA LEU A 78 -10.39 -7.06 -3.06
C LEU A 78 -11.28 -5.88 -3.47
N ALA A 79 -12.43 -6.12 -4.12
CA ALA A 79 -13.35 -5.03 -4.46
C ALA A 79 -13.85 -4.28 -3.21
N TYR A 80 -14.13 -5.01 -2.13
CA TYR A 80 -14.52 -4.40 -0.86
C TYR A 80 -13.38 -3.60 -0.24
N ALA A 81 -12.16 -4.15 -0.20
CA ALA A 81 -10.99 -3.50 0.38
C ALA A 81 -10.62 -2.21 -0.36
N VAL A 82 -10.62 -2.21 -1.70
CA VAL A 82 -10.35 -1.02 -2.53
C VAL A 82 -11.30 0.11 -2.17
N ARG A 83 -12.61 -0.17 -2.16
CA ARG A 83 -13.63 0.82 -1.82
C ARG A 83 -13.43 1.38 -0.41
N ILE A 84 -13.11 0.52 0.57
CA ILE A 84 -12.92 0.93 1.97
C ILE A 84 -11.66 1.78 2.15
N ALA A 85 -10.58 1.46 1.43
CA ALA A 85 -9.32 2.20 1.43
C ALA A 85 -9.51 3.60 0.85
N HIS A 86 -10.11 3.70 -0.34
CA HIS A 86 -10.33 4.97 -1.03
C HIS A 86 -11.24 5.91 -0.26
N GLN A 87 -12.31 5.39 0.38
CA GLN A 87 -13.16 6.17 1.28
C GLN A 87 -12.40 6.88 2.42
N ARG A 88 -11.18 6.43 2.71
CA ARG A 88 -10.28 6.97 3.75
C ARG A 88 -9.07 7.73 3.19
N GLY A 89 -8.98 7.89 1.86
CA GLY A 89 -7.85 8.56 1.22
C GLY A 89 -6.56 7.74 1.29
N ILE A 90 -6.68 6.41 1.29
CA ILE A 90 -5.55 5.48 1.38
C ILE A 90 -5.44 4.72 0.06
N GLU A 91 -4.25 4.71 -0.52
CA GLU A 91 -3.94 3.86 -1.67
C GLU A 91 -3.95 2.38 -1.27
N LEU A 92 -4.57 1.54 -2.10
CA LEU A 92 -4.50 0.09 -1.99
C LEU A 92 -3.69 -0.49 -3.15
N HIS A 93 -2.56 -1.10 -2.81
CA HIS A 93 -1.75 -1.87 -3.74
C HIS A 93 -2.00 -3.35 -3.50
N ALA A 94 -2.42 -4.07 -4.54
CA ALA A 94 -2.63 -5.50 -4.46
C ALA A 94 -1.28 -6.21 -4.32
N TRP A 95 -1.04 -6.79 -3.15
CA TRP A 95 0.17 -7.53 -2.84
C TRP A 95 0.06 -8.97 -3.36
N VAL A 96 0.96 -9.30 -4.29
CA VAL A 96 1.08 -10.60 -4.93
C VAL A 96 2.42 -11.23 -4.56
N ASN A 97 2.39 -12.41 -3.94
CA ASN A 97 3.57 -13.28 -3.95
C ASN A 97 3.73 -13.81 -5.38
N VAL A 98 4.85 -13.54 -6.05
CA VAL A 98 4.99 -13.81 -7.49
C VAL A 98 5.27 -15.28 -7.77
N PHE A 99 6.45 -15.78 -7.40
CA PHE A 99 6.90 -17.11 -7.81
C PHE A 99 6.54 -18.23 -6.81
N THR A 100 5.68 -17.97 -5.84
CA THR A 100 5.18 -19.03 -4.94
C THR A 100 4.13 -19.88 -5.64
N MET A 101 4.19 -21.21 -5.42
CA MET A 101 3.22 -22.16 -5.96
C MET A 101 2.33 -22.75 -4.88
N TRP A 102 2.88 -23.29 -3.78
CA TRP A 102 2.08 -23.94 -2.74
C TRP A 102 2.80 -23.98 -1.40
N ARG A 103 2.08 -23.91 -0.28
CA ARG A 103 2.61 -24.11 1.07
C ARG A 103 1.82 -25.18 1.81
N GLY A 104 2.30 -26.42 1.74
CA GLY A 104 1.70 -27.53 2.48
C GLY A 104 2.51 -28.83 2.37
N ASN A 105 2.31 -29.73 3.32
CA ASN A 105 2.94 -31.06 3.31
C ASN A 105 2.21 -32.08 2.43
N SER A 106 1.06 -31.70 1.88
CA SER A 106 0.24 -32.48 0.96
C SER A 106 -0.16 -31.61 -0.22
N PRO A 107 -0.47 -32.21 -1.39
CA PRO A 107 -1.05 -31.48 -2.50
C PRO A 107 -2.27 -30.65 -2.08
N PRO A 108 -2.52 -29.50 -2.73
CA PRO A 108 -3.75 -28.75 -2.52
C PRO A 108 -4.98 -29.63 -2.87
N PRO A 109 -6.15 -29.40 -2.24
CA PRO A 109 -7.40 -30.02 -2.68
C PRO A 109 -7.70 -29.69 -4.15
N HIS A 110 -8.37 -30.61 -4.86
CA HIS A 110 -8.88 -30.34 -6.21
C HIS A 110 -10.04 -29.34 -6.16
N THR A 111 -10.04 -28.38 -7.08
CA THR A 111 -10.99 -27.25 -7.11
C THR A 111 -11.33 -26.85 -8.55
N ASP A 112 -12.27 -25.93 -8.72
CA ASP A 112 -12.52 -25.24 -9.98
C ASP A 112 -12.44 -23.71 -9.74
N PRO A 113 -11.49 -22.99 -10.36
CA PRO A 113 -10.44 -23.49 -11.25
C PRO A 113 -9.45 -24.43 -10.55
N GLU A 114 -8.81 -25.31 -11.33
CA GLU A 114 -7.82 -26.27 -10.82
C GLU A 114 -6.52 -25.56 -10.45
N HIS A 115 -5.92 -25.95 -9.33
CA HIS A 115 -4.69 -25.32 -8.85
C HIS A 115 -3.48 -25.67 -9.74
N ILE A 116 -2.58 -24.70 -10.01
CA ILE A 116 -1.42 -24.88 -10.89
C ILE A 116 -0.48 -26.03 -10.48
N TYR A 117 -0.51 -26.43 -9.21
CA TYR A 117 0.18 -27.64 -8.74
C TYR A 117 -0.29 -28.90 -9.47
N HIS A 118 -1.60 -29.12 -9.59
CA HIS A 118 -2.13 -30.33 -10.25
C HIS A 118 -1.96 -30.30 -11.76
N LEU A 119 -1.93 -29.10 -12.33
CA LEU A 119 -1.78 -28.91 -13.76
C LEU A 119 -0.32 -29.05 -14.22
N HIS A 120 0.64 -28.63 -13.38
CA HIS A 120 2.01 -28.38 -13.83
C HIS A 120 3.12 -28.87 -12.88
N TYR A 121 2.82 -29.52 -11.75
CA TYR A 121 3.87 -30.17 -10.97
C TYR A 121 4.30 -31.50 -11.61
N PRO A 122 5.60 -31.79 -11.76
CA PRO A 122 6.74 -30.98 -11.31
C PRO A 122 7.30 -30.00 -12.36
N ASP A 123 6.76 -29.96 -13.58
CA ASP A 123 7.33 -29.24 -14.73
C ASP A 123 7.55 -27.73 -14.52
N TRP A 124 6.73 -27.08 -13.69
CA TRP A 124 6.88 -25.65 -13.40
C TRP A 124 7.71 -25.34 -12.15
N VAL A 125 7.98 -26.31 -11.28
CA VAL A 125 8.61 -26.04 -9.96
C VAL A 125 10.13 -25.84 -10.09
N CYS A 126 10.73 -25.07 -9.19
CA CYS A 126 12.18 -24.96 -9.07
C CYS A 126 12.82 -26.31 -8.68
N TYR A 127 14.03 -26.58 -9.16
CA TYR A 127 14.81 -27.77 -8.81
C TYR A 127 16.10 -27.37 -8.09
N ASP A 128 16.51 -28.17 -7.11
CA ASP A 128 17.77 -27.97 -6.37
C ASP A 128 19.01 -28.30 -7.22
N ALA A 129 20.21 -28.06 -6.68
CA ALA A 129 21.48 -28.31 -7.35
C ALA A 129 21.70 -29.80 -7.74
N ASP A 130 21.07 -30.72 -7.02
CA ASP A 130 21.07 -32.16 -7.31
C ASP A 130 19.99 -32.56 -8.34
N ARG A 131 19.27 -31.57 -8.88
CA ARG A 131 18.19 -31.68 -9.88
C ARG A 131 16.98 -32.46 -9.37
N HIS A 132 16.64 -32.30 -8.11
CA HIS A 132 15.35 -32.74 -7.58
C HIS A 132 14.36 -31.58 -7.55
N PRO A 133 13.10 -31.79 -7.96
CA PRO A 133 12.06 -30.78 -7.81
C PRO A 133 11.86 -30.44 -6.34
N MET A 134 11.55 -29.17 -6.04
CA MET A 134 11.17 -28.75 -4.69
C MET A 134 9.99 -29.60 -4.19
N LYS A 135 10.17 -30.20 -3.01
CA LYS A 135 9.16 -31.06 -2.39
C LYS A 135 8.21 -30.24 -1.53
N LEU A 136 6.95 -30.68 -1.50
CA LEU A 136 5.92 -30.20 -0.57
C LEU A 136 6.44 -30.13 0.87
N ASN A 137 6.26 -28.99 1.51
CA ASN A 137 6.66 -28.74 2.89
C ASN A 137 5.86 -27.56 3.49
N ARG A 138 6.17 -27.18 4.75
CA ARG A 138 5.46 -26.08 5.46
C ARG A 138 5.85 -24.65 5.01
N SER A 139 6.86 -24.53 4.16
CA SER A 139 7.27 -23.32 3.44
C SER A 139 6.80 -23.40 1.98
N TYR A 140 6.85 -22.27 1.27
CA TYR A 140 6.48 -22.23 -0.14
C TYR A 140 7.43 -23.09 -0.99
N ILE A 141 6.86 -23.89 -1.89
CA ILE A 141 7.55 -24.31 -3.11
C ILE A 141 7.38 -23.21 -4.18
N PHE A 142 8.35 -23.08 -5.06
CA PHE A 142 8.43 -21.97 -6.00
C PHE A 142 8.30 -22.47 -7.43
N VAL A 143 7.58 -21.73 -8.28
CA VAL A 143 7.70 -21.90 -9.72
C VAL A 143 9.03 -21.33 -10.21
N SER A 144 9.57 -21.89 -11.28
CA SER A 144 10.79 -21.42 -11.91
C SER A 144 10.53 -20.13 -12.69
N PRO A 145 11.21 -19.00 -12.40
CA PRO A 145 11.11 -17.77 -13.18
C PRO A 145 11.50 -17.92 -14.66
N ALA A 146 12.24 -18.98 -15.00
CA ALA A 146 12.61 -19.32 -16.36
C ALA A 146 11.53 -20.11 -17.13
N ASN A 147 10.47 -20.58 -16.47
CA ASN A 147 9.37 -21.24 -17.16
C ASN A 147 8.44 -20.16 -17.74
N LEU A 148 8.38 -20.07 -19.08
CA LEU A 148 7.64 -19.01 -19.77
C LEU A 148 6.11 -19.17 -19.62
N GLU A 149 5.60 -20.39 -19.51
CA GLU A 149 4.17 -20.62 -19.28
C GLU A 149 3.78 -20.24 -17.85
N ALA A 150 4.60 -20.58 -16.86
CA ALA A 150 4.40 -20.15 -15.48
C ALA A 150 4.47 -18.62 -15.34
N ARG A 151 5.42 -17.98 -16.05
CA ARG A 151 5.55 -16.53 -16.13
C ARG A 151 4.28 -15.90 -16.70
N GLU A 152 3.81 -16.39 -17.84
CA GLU A 152 2.60 -15.89 -18.50
C GLU A 152 1.37 -16.03 -17.60
N HIS A 153 1.18 -17.18 -16.94
CA HIS A 153 0.09 -17.38 -15.99
C HIS A 153 0.08 -16.31 -14.89
N ILE A 154 1.23 -16.06 -14.25
CA ILE A 154 1.32 -15.08 -13.16
C ILE A 154 1.13 -13.64 -13.69
N ILE A 155 1.63 -13.34 -14.89
CA ILE A 155 1.37 -12.04 -15.53
C ILE A 155 -0.13 -11.87 -15.76
N GLN A 156 -0.82 -12.88 -16.31
CA GLN A 156 -2.27 -12.84 -16.52
C GLN A 156 -3.04 -12.64 -15.22
N VAL A 157 -2.62 -13.27 -14.12
CA VAL A 157 -3.18 -13.03 -12.79
C VAL A 157 -3.05 -11.56 -12.37
N CYS A 158 -1.88 -10.95 -12.59
CA CYS A 158 -1.67 -9.54 -12.24
C CYS A 158 -2.44 -8.59 -13.18
N LEU A 159 -2.50 -8.90 -14.47
CA LEU A 159 -3.26 -8.11 -15.47
C LEU A 159 -4.77 -8.19 -15.22
N ASP A 160 -5.28 -9.37 -14.83
CA ASP A 160 -6.68 -9.57 -14.46
C ASP A 160 -7.07 -8.70 -13.26
N ILE A 161 -6.17 -8.57 -12.27
CA ILE A 161 -6.37 -7.67 -11.12
C ILE A 161 -6.48 -6.21 -11.59
N ILE A 162 -5.47 -5.69 -12.30
CA ILE A 162 -5.48 -4.26 -12.67
C ILE A 162 -6.59 -3.91 -13.66
N SER A 163 -7.06 -4.87 -14.47
CA SER A 163 -8.13 -4.65 -15.45
C SER A 163 -9.52 -4.57 -14.84
N ARG A 164 -9.72 -5.14 -13.63
CA ARG A 164 -11.05 -5.27 -13.01
C ARG A 164 -11.20 -4.53 -11.70
N TYR A 165 -10.11 -4.26 -11.01
CA TYR A 165 -10.12 -3.59 -9.73
C TYR A 165 -9.39 -2.27 -9.83
N ASP A 166 -9.97 -1.25 -9.21
CA ASP A 166 -9.40 0.09 -9.12
C ASP A 166 -8.29 0.14 -8.05
N VAL A 167 -7.31 -0.77 -8.14
CA VAL A 167 -6.12 -0.73 -7.29
C VAL A 167 -5.22 0.43 -7.74
N ASP A 168 -4.55 1.07 -6.78
CA ASP A 168 -3.58 2.13 -7.05
C ASP A 168 -2.21 1.54 -7.45
N GLY A 169 -1.99 0.25 -7.18
CA GLY A 169 -0.79 -0.46 -7.61
C GLY A 169 -0.82 -1.98 -7.49
N ILE A 170 0.20 -2.61 -8.06
CA ILE A 170 0.61 -4.00 -7.79
C ILE A 170 1.91 -3.98 -6.98
N HIS A 171 1.90 -4.69 -5.86
CA HIS A 171 3.06 -4.84 -4.99
C HIS A 171 3.58 -6.28 -5.03
N PHE A 172 4.78 -6.49 -5.56
CA PHE A 172 5.39 -7.81 -5.65
C PHE A 172 6.14 -8.20 -4.39
N ASP A 173 5.82 -9.36 -3.82
CA ASP A 173 6.69 -10.07 -2.88
C ASP A 173 7.09 -11.40 -3.49
N TYR A 174 8.13 -12.05 -2.95
CA TYR A 174 8.66 -13.31 -3.47
C TYR A 174 8.98 -13.26 -4.98
N ILE A 175 9.26 -12.07 -5.53
CA ILE A 175 9.78 -11.83 -6.89
C ILE A 175 11.28 -12.16 -6.94
N ARG A 176 11.60 -13.42 -6.70
CA ARG A 176 12.96 -13.95 -6.52
C ARG A 176 12.98 -15.49 -6.56
N TYR A 177 14.18 -16.05 -6.66
CA TYR A 177 14.40 -17.49 -6.46
C TYR A 177 14.34 -17.86 -4.96
N PRO A 178 14.12 -19.15 -4.63
CA PRO A 178 14.10 -19.60 -3.24
C PRO A 178 15.48 -19.55 -2.57
N GLY A 179 16.58 -19.58 -3.34
CA GLY A 179 17.97 -19.50 -2.87
C GLY A 179 18.99 -19.74 -3.98
N GLN A 180 20.28 -19.66 -3.64
CA GLN A 180 21.39 -19.72 -4.61
C GLN A 180 21.52 -21.07 -5.32
N ASP A 181 21.02 -22.13 -4.69
CA ASP A 181 21.11 -23.50 -5.20
C ASP A 181 19.90 -23.86 -6.09
N TYR A 182 19.17 -22.84 -6.56
CA TYR A 182 18.02 -22.96 -7.43
C TYR A 182 18.11 -21.94 -8.59
N SER A 183 17.52 -22.17 -9.76
CA SER A 183 16.79 -23.37 -10.16
C SER A 183 17.55 -24.15 -11.24
N TYR A 184 17.82 -25.44 -11.01
CA TYR A 184 18.44 -26.34 -11.98
C TYR A 184 17.42 -27.27 -12.66
N ASP A 185 16.20 -26.75 -12.85
CA ASP A 185 15.12 -27.48 -13.51
C ASP A 185 15.42 -27.67 -15.01
N PRO A 186 14.77 -28.64 -15.68
CA PRO A 186 15.04 -28.93 -17.09
C PRO A 186 14.86 -27.73 -18.02
N VAL A 187 13.85 -26.88 -17.81
CA VAL A 187 13.60 -25.72 -18.69
C VAL A 187 14.67 -24.65 -18.50
N SER A 188 15.10 -24.38 -17.26
CA SER A 188 16.18 -23.45 -16.96
C SER A 188 17.49 -23.88 -17.61
N LEU A 189 17.88 -25.15 -17.44
CA LEU A 189 19.11 -25.69 -18.00
C LEU A 189 19.10 -25.71 -19.53
N SER A 190 17.94 -26.00 -20.14
CA SER A 190 17.78 -26.00 -21.60
C SER A 190 17.92 -24.59 -22.15
N ARG A 191 17.12 -23.63 -21.65
CA ARG A 191 17.12 -22.24 -22.14
C ARG A 191 18.45 -21.54 -21.89
N PHE A 192 19.14 -21.81 -20.79
CA PHE A 192 20.46 -21.24 -20.54
C PHE A 192 21.53 -21.68 -21.56
N ARG A 193 21.45 -22.94 -22.03
CA ARG A 193 22.41 -23.52 -22.98
C ARG A 193 22.08 -23.19 -24.43
N ASP A 194 20.85 -22.80 -24.71
CA ASP A 194 20.42 -22.41 -26.04
C ASP A 194 20.94 -21.00 -26.38
N PRO A 195 21.81 -20.83 -27.38
CA PRO A 195 22.31 -19.52 -27.79
C PRO A 195 21.22 -18.57 -28.29
N ALA A 196 20.05 -19.07 -28.69
CA ALA A 196 18.91 -18.23 -29.05
C ALA A 196 18.26 -17.56 -27.83
N GLU A 197 18.29 -18.24 -26.67
CA GLU A 197 17.70 -17.80 -25.40
C GLU A 197 18.72 -17.14 -24.45
N ASN A 198 20.02 -17.37 -24.70
CA ASN A 198 21.14 -16.68 -24.04
C ASN A 198 22.14 -16.10 -25.07
N PRO A 199 21.70 -15.20 -25.97
CA PRO A 199 22.51 -14.71 -27.08
C PRO A 199 23.72 -13.88 -26.64
N GLN A 200 23.67 -13.31 -25.43
CA GLN A 200 24.77 -12.53 -24.86
C GLN A 200 25.79 -13.39 -24.10
N GLY A 201 25.56 -14.71 -24.00
CA GLY A 201 26.44 -15.61 -23.26
C GLY A 201 26.56 -15.24 -21.77
N LEU A 202 25.46 -14.82 -21.15
CA LEU A 202 25.41 -14.48 -19.73
C LEU A 202 25.90 -15.65 -18.89
N SER A 203 26.58 -15.34 -17.78
CA SER A 203 26.85 -16.35 -16.76
C SER A 203 25.55 -16.84 -16.14
N TRP A 204 25.54 -18.04 -15.55
CA TRP A 204 24.33 -18.62 -14.93
C TRP A 204 23.65 -17.65 -13.96
N ALA A 205 24.40 -17.04 -13.04
CA ALA A 205 23.85 -16.08 -12.08
C ALA A 205 23.28 -14.81 -12.74
N ALA A 206 23.92 -14.31 -13.81
CA ALA A 206 23.41 -13.16 -14.56
C ALA A 206 22.15 -13.53 -15.35
N TRP A 207 22.12 -14.73 -15.94
CA TRP A 207 20.98 -15.26 -16.66
C TRP A 207 19.77 -15.50 -15.75
N GLN A 208 19.96 -16.02 -14.53
CA GLN A 208 18.89 -16.18 -13.54
C GLN A 208 18.32 -14.81 -13.10
N ARG A 209 19.17 -13.80 -12.86
CA ARG A 209 18.70 -12.42 -12.61
C ARG A 209 17.86 -11.89 -13.76
N GLU A 210 18.30 -12.12 -14.99
CA GLU A 210 17.55 -11.70 -16.18
C GLU A 210 16.17 -12.39 -16.26
N GLN A 211 16.01 -13.62 -15.79
CA GLN A 211 14.68 -14.26 -15.78
C GLN A 211 13.68 -13.55 -14.85
N VAL A 212 14.16 -13.06 -13.70
CA VAL A 212 13.33 -12.25 -12.79
C VAL A 212 13.06 -10.87 -13.42
N SER A 213 14.09 -10.21 -13.96
CA SER A 213 13.94 -8.90 -14.61
C SER A 213 13.00 -8.95 -15.81
N ALA A 214 13.03 -10.03 -16.59
CA ALA A 214 12.14 -10.22 -17.72
C ALA A 214 10.66 -10.32 -17.29
N PHE A 215 10.35 -11.00 -16.18
CA PHE A 215 8.99 -10.97 -15.62
C PHE A 215 8.54 -9.53 -15.30
N VAL A 216 9.38 -8.78 -14.58
CA VAL A 216 9.05 -7.41 -14.15
C VAL A 216 8.85 -6.50 -15.36
N ARG A 217 9.74 -6.58 -16.34
CA ARG A 217 9.68 -5.81 -17.59
C ARG A 217 8.45 -6.14 -18.42
N GLU A 218 8.14 -7.42 -18.58
CA GLU A 218 6.99 -7.88 -19.37
C GLU A 218 5.67 -7.47 -18.72
N PHE A 219 5.53 -7.70 -17.40
CA PHE A 219 4.37 -7.22 -16.67
C PHE A 219 4.23 -5.70 -16.78
N TYR A 220 5.29 -4.93 -16.50
CA TYR A 220 5.22 -3.47 -16.53
C TYR A 220 4.77 -2.96 -17.90
N THR A 221 5.39 -3.45 -18.98
CA THR A 221 5.06 -3.05 -20.35
C THR A 221 3.57 -3.26 -20.63
N ARG A 222 3.03 -4.43 -20.31
CA ARG A 222 1.62 -4.77 -20.54
C ARG A 222 0.68 -4.02 -19.59
N ALA A 223 1.09 -3.80 -18.35
CA ALA A 223 0.30 -3.02 -17.39
C ALA A 223 0.12 -1.57 -17.86
N MET A 224 1.17 -0.95 -18.42
CA MET A 224 1.09 0.41 -18.95
C MET A 224 0.17 0.56 -20.16
N GLU A 225 -0.08 -0.52 -20.91
CA GLU A 225 -1.07 -0.53 -22.00
C GLU A 225 -2.52 -0.58 -21.50
N ILE A 226 -2.74 -1.08 -20.28
CA ILE A 226 -4.07 -1.24 -19.68
C ILE A 226 -4.40 -0.06 -18.77
N ARG A 227 -3.48 0.31 -17.87
CA ARG A 227 -3.60 1.36 -16.86
C ARG A 227 -2.24 2.02 -16.64
N PRO A 228 -1.84 3.04 -17.42
CA PRO A 228 -0.53 3.69 -17.31
C PRO A 228 -0.26 4.29 -15.91
N GLU A 229 -1.32 4.68 -15.21
CA GLU A 229 -1.28 5.26 -13.87
C GLU A 229 -0.95 4.23 -12.77
N VAL A 230 -1.19 2.94 -12.99
CA VAL A 230 -1.01 1.91 -11.94
C VAL A 230 0.45 1.79 -11.50
N LYS A 231 0.70 1.86 -10.19
CA LYS A 231 2.05 1.76 -9.63
C LYS A 231 2.51 0.31 -9.52
N VAL A 232 3.79 0.06 -9.80
CA VAL A 232 4.43 -1.24 -9.66
C VAL A 232 5.55 -1.12 -8.64
N SER A 233 5.49 -1.93 -7.59
CA SER A 233 6.48 -1.93 -6.52
C SER A 233 6.88 -3.35 -6.11
N ALA A 234 7.94 -3.46 -5.31
CA ALA A 234 8.40 -4.76 -4.85
C ALA A 234 8.99 -4.72 -3.43
N ALA A 235 8.57 -5.67 -2.59
CA ALA A 235 9.29 -6.09 -1.40
C ALA A 235 10.56 -6.85 -1.81
N VAL A 236 11.71 -6.33 -1.38
CA VAL A 236 13.02 -6.88 -1.75
C VAL A 236 13.86 -7.19 -0.52
N ILE A 237 14.82 -8.11 -0.66
CA ILE A 237 15.73 -8.45 0.44
C ILE A 237 16.50 -7.18 0.87
N GLY A 238 16.48 -6.86 2.17
CA GLY A 238 17.05 -5.61 2.69
C GLY A 238 18.55 -5.44 2.47
N LYS A 239 19.30 -6.55 2.32
CA LYS A 239 20.70 -6.52 1.87
C LYS A 239 20.74 -6.64 0.35
N TYR A 240 21.10 -5.58 -0.37
CA TYR A 240 21.19 -5.64 -1.83
C TYR A 240 22.33 -6.56 -2.29
N LYS A 241 23.56 -6.25 -1.85
CA LYS A 241 24.78 -7.05 -2.04
C LYS A 241 25.52 -7.11 -0.71
N ALA A 242 25.67 -8.29 -0.13
CA ALA A 242 26.43 -8.45 1.10
C ALA A 242 27.93 -8.29 0.80
N ALA A 243 28.65 -7.54 1.65
CA ALA A 243 30.06 -7.19 1.40
C ALA A 243 31.03 -8.38 1.45
N TRP A 244 30.69 -9.48 2.15
CA TRP A 244 31.60 -10.59 2.40
C TRP A 244 30.92 -11.97 2.33
N SER A 245 29.74 -12.11 2.93
CA SER A 245 28.90 -13.31 2.87
C SER A 245 27.49 -13.02 3.42
N GLY A 246 26.53 -13.86 3.07
CA GLY A 246 25.18 -13.84 3.64
C GLY A 246 24.08 -13.87 2.60
N TRP A 247 22.86 -14.01 3.08
CA TRP A 247 21.65 -13.98 2.26
C TRP A 247 21.39 -12.55 1.78
N ASP A 248 21.51 -12.29 0.48
CA ASP A 248 21.30 -10.99 -0.15
C ASP A 248 20.42 -11.08 -1.41
N ALA A 249 19.92 -9.93 -1.87
CA ALA A 249 19.03 -9.83 -3.02
C ALA A 249 19.73 -10.32 -4.31
N TYR A 250 20.90 -9.78 -4.61
CA TYR A 250 21.51 -9.86 -5.94
C TYR A 250 22.22 -11.20 -6.23
N ASN A 251 22.95 -11.73 -5.26
CA ASN A 251 23.80 -12.92 -5.42
C ASN A 251 23.08 -14.21 -5.07
N VAL A 252 22.20 -14.19 -4.06
CA VAL A 252 21.62 -15.42 -3.49
C VAL A 252 20.24 -15.72 -4.07
N VAL A 253 19.38 -14.71 -4.22
CA VAL A 253 18.00 -14.92 -4.70
C VAL A 253 17.73 -14.28 -6.06
N TYR A 254 18.78 -13.76 -6.71
CA TYR A 254 18.76 -13.18 -8.05
C TYR A 254 17.73 -12.06 -8.25
N GLN A 255 17.50 -11.27 -7.20
CA GLN A 255 16.60 -10.12 -7.17
C GLN A 255 17.41 -8.84 -7.40
N ASP A 256 17.22 -8.18 -8.56
CA ASP A 256 17.95 -6.96 -8.93
C ASP A 256 17.00 -5.76 -9.16
N PRO A 257 16.43 -5.19 -8.08
CA PRO A 257 15.50 -4.07 -8.21
C PRO A 257 16.15 -2.78 -8.68
N LYS A 258 17.48 -2.65 -8.55
CA LYS A 258 18.19 -1.47 -9.07
C LYS A 258 18.31 -1.53 -10.59
N ALA A 259 18.43 -2.71 -11.19
CA ALA A 259 18.29 -2.87 -12.63
C ALA A 259 16.88 -2.48 -13.09
N TRP A 260 15.83 -2.99 -12.43
CA TRP A 260 14.44 -2.66 -12.78
C TRP A 260 14.16 -1.16 -12.71
N ALA A 261 14.69 -0.48 -11.69
CA ALA A 261 14.57 0.97 -11.58
C ALA A 261 15.29 1.71 -12.71
N ARG A 262 16.50 1.29 -13.09
CA ARG A 262 17.24 1.89 -14.22
C ARG A 262 16.57 1.64 -15.57
N GLU A 263 15.92 0.49 -15.72
CA GLU A 263 15.10 0.15 -16.89
C GLU A 263 13.75 0.88 -16.90
N GLY A 264 13.35 1.48 -15.78
CA GLY A 264 12.07 2.16 -15.64
C GLY A 264 10.87 1.22 -15.47
N THR A 265 11.09 -0.06 -15.17
CA THR A 265 10.06 -1.12 -15.11
C THR A 265 9.54 -1.37 -13.69
N ILE A 266 9.85 -0.48 -12.75
CA ILE A 266 9.31 -0.44 -11.39
C ILE A 266 9.20 1.03 -10.98
N ASP A 267 8.23 1.36 -10.15
CA ASP A 267 7.94 2.72 -9.72
C ASP A 267 8.55 3.04 -8.36
N PHE A 268 8.62 2.08 -7.44
CA PHE A 268 9.37 2.24 -6.18
C PHE A 268 9.79 0.89 -5.56
N ILE A 269 10.81 0.94 -4.70
CA ILE A 269 11.44 -0.26 -4.11
C ILE A 269 11.23 -0.27 -2.59
N CYS A 270 10.86 -1.42 -2.04
CA CYS A 270 10.65 -1.60 -0.60
C CYS A 270 11.63 -2.62 0.00
N PRO A 271 12.87 -2.22 0.36
CA PRO A 271 13.82 -3.15 0.96
C PRO A 271 13.42 -3.51 2.38
N MET A 272 13.30 -4.80 2.67
CA MET A 272 12.96 -5.35 3.99
C MET A 272 14.17 -5.29 4.94
N ILE A 273 14.42 -4.13 5.55
CA ILE A 273 15.54 -3.88 6.46
C ILE A 273 15.12 -4.24 7.88
N TYR A 274 15.00 -5.53 8.16
CA TYR A 274 14.40 -6.05 9.39
C TYR A 274 15.41 -6.30 10.50
N TRP A 275 16.23 -5.29 10.76
CA TRP A 275 17.26 -5.30 11.79
C TRP A 275 17.23 -3.98 12.54
N PRO A 276 17.45 -3.97 13.87
CA PRO A 276 17.41 -2.75 14.65
C PRO A 276 18.57 -1.80 14.32
N ILE A 277 18.43 -0.55 14.76
CA ILE A 277 19.46 0.48 14.75
C ILE A 277 20.59 0.13 15.71
N GLY A 278 21.80 0.58 15.38
CA GLY A 278 22.90 0.68 16.33
C GLY A 278 23.90 -0.48 16.30
N PRO A 279 24.99 -0.34 17.08
CA PRO A 279 26.21 -1.13 16.90
C PRO A 279 26.07 -2.61 17.27
N ASP A 280 25.09 -2.95 18.10
CA ASP A 280 24.83 -4.33 18.51
C ASP A 280 24.04 -5.12 17.45
N SER A 281 23.49 -4.42 16.44
CA SER A 281 22.83 -5.05 15.31
C SER A 281 23.86 -5.65 14.35
N PRO A 282 23.74 -6.93 13.97
CA PRO A 282 24.64 -7.54 12.99
C PRO A 282 24.47 -6.94 11.58
N ALA A 283 23.39 -6.19 11.37
CA ALA A 283 23.06 -5.52 10.13
C ALA A 283 22.29 -4.23 10.43
N PRO A 284 22.93 -3.19 11.00
CA PRO A 284 22.23 -2.02 11.52
C PRO A 284 21.32 -1.36 10.49
N PHE A 285 20.09 -1.01 10.90
CA PHE A 285 19.07 -0.42 10.02
C PHE A 285 19.61 0.75 9.19
N GLU A 286 20.22 1.72 9.88
CA GLU A 286 20.74 2.98 9.33
C GLU A 286 21.81 2.77 8.27
N ARG A 287 22.59 1.68 8.40
CA ARG A 287 23.61 1.32 7.43
C ARG A 287 22.98 0.90 6.11
N TYR A 288 21.93 0.08 6.16
CA TYR A 288 21.30 -0.42 4.94
C TYR A 288 20.38 0.62 4.31
N VAL A 289 19.70 1.46 5.09
CA VAL A 289 18.97 2.62 4.52
C VAL A 289 19.94 3.51 3.76
N ARG A 290 21.10 3.85 4.35
CA ARG A 290 22.15 4.62 3.66
C ARG A 290 22.64 3.92 2.40
N GLN A 291 22.83 2.60 2.44
CA GLN A 291 23.28 1.85 1.26
C GLN A 291 22.29 1.94 0.09
N TRP A 292 20.99 1.92 0.39
CA TRP A 292 19.94 2.00 -0.63
C TRP A 292 19.74 3.42 -1.16
N GLU A 293 19.75 4.42 -0.27
CA GLU A 293 19.35 5.79 -0.61
C GLU A 293 20.53 6.69 -0.98
N VAL A 294 21.71 6.49 -0.37
CA VAL A 294 22.84 7.43 -0.46
C VAL A 294 24.03 6.84 -1.20
N ASP A 295 24.46 5.63 -0.83
CA ASP A 295 25.73 5.09 -1.33
C ASP A 295 25.62 4.51 -2.75
N ASP A 296 24.45 3.95 -3.11
CA ASP A 296 24.14 3.39 -4.44
C ASP A 296 22.66 3.65 -4.79
N PRO A 297 22.26 4.92 -4.98
CA PRO A 297 20.87 5.28 -5.21
C PRO A 297 20.31 4.65 -6.49
N ALA A 298 19.04 4.25 -6.44
CA ALA A 298 18.27 3.89 -7.62
C ALA A 298 17.58 5.15 -8.20
N PRO A 299 17.31 5.21 -9.52
CA PRO A 299 16.56 6.33 -10.12
C PRO A 299 15.05 6.24 -9.86
N ARG A 300 14.65 5.62 -8.74
CA ARG A 300 13.28 5.42 -8.28
C ARG A 300 13.24 5.53 -6.76
N PRO A 301 12.13 6.02 -6.18
CA PRO A 301 11.96 6.08 -4.74
C PRO A 301 12.22 4.75 -4.01
N VAL A 302 12.81 4.86 -2.83
CA VAL A 302 12.97 3.76 -1.88
C VAL A 302 12.13 4.04 -0.64
N LEU A 303 11.36 3.03 -0.22
CA LEU A 303 10.58 3.04 1.03
C LEU A 303 11.05 1.87 1.90
N PRO A 304 12.00 2.06 2.83
CA PRO A 304 12.50 0.98 3.67
C PRO A 304 11.41 0.32 4.52
N GLY A 305 11.46 -1.00 4.59
CA GLY A 305 10.60 -1.82 5.42
C GLY A 305 11.11 -1.90 6.86
N ILE A 306 10.25 -1.56 7.81
CA ILE A 306 10.45 -1.57 9.27
C ILE A 306 9.77 -2.79 9.86
N ALA A 307 10.49 -3.58 10.67
CA ALA A 307 10.00 -4.82 11.26
C ALA A 307 9.36 -4.60 12.64
N ALA A 308 8.22 -3.91 12.69
CA ALA A 308 7.53 -3.57 13.93
C ALA A 308 7.31 -4.79 14.85
N TYR A 309 7.03 -5.98 14.29
CA TYR A 309 6.87 -7.23 15.05
C TYR A 309 8.07 -7.62 15.92
N ARG A 310 9.29 -7.18 15.56
CA ARG A 310 10.52 -7.50 16.30
C ARG A 310 10.68 -6.70 17.58
N TYR A 311 9.96 -5.59 17.71
CA TYR A 311 10.22 -4.60 18.74
C TYR A 311 9.28 -4.72 19.95
N GLY A 312 8.23 -5.54 19.86
CA GLY A 312 7.47 -6.05 21.02
C GLY A 312 7.04 -4.99 22.05
N GLY A 313 6.60 -3.82 21.60
CA GLY A 313 6.27 -2.69 22.47
C GLY A 313 7.24 -1.50 22.40
N ASN A 314 8.43 -1.66 21.82
CA ASN A 314 9.46 -0.61 21.79
C ASN A 314 9.22 0.42 20.67
N LEU A 315 8.26 1.31 20.90
CA LEU A 315 7.95 2.44 20.00
C LEU A 315 9.14 3.38 19.77
N ARG A 316 10.12 3.45 20.69
CA ARG A 316 11.32 4.28 20.48
C ARG A 316 12.16 3.80 19.31
N GLU A 317 12.26 2.48 19.11
CA GLU A 317 12.98 1.91 17.97
C GLU A 317 12.28 2.29 16.66
N ILE A 318 10.97 2.09 16.59
CA ILE A 318 10.15 2.42 15.41
C ILE A 318 10.29 3.90 15.04
N ARG A 319 10.19 4.81 16.04
CA ARG A 319 10.37 6.24 15.81
C ARG A 319 11.78 6.58 15.32
N ALA A 320 12.80 5.97 15.92
CA ALA A 320 14.19 6.17 15.48
C ALA A 320 14.43 5.68 14.05
N GLU A 321 13.80 4.59 13.62
CA GLU A 321 13.85 4.10 12.23
C GLU A 321 13.13 5.04 11.26
N ILE A 322 11.97 5.60 11.65
CA ILE A 322 11.27 6.64 10.86
C ILE A 322 12.15 7.89 10.73
N ASP A 323 12.73 8.37 11.84
CA ASP A 323 13.60 9.55 11.84
C ASP A 323 14.88 9.31 11.02
N THR A 324 15.40 8.08 11.03
CA THR A 324 16.54 7.67 10.19
C THR A 324 16.19 7.71 8.70
N CYS A 325 15.02 7.22 8.31
CA CYS A 325 14.52 7.28 6.93
C CYS A 325 14.45 8.74 6.45
N ARG A 326 13.82 9.61 7.24
CA ARG A 326 13.72 11.06 6.96
C ARG A 326 15.08 11.74 6.89
N ALA A 327 15.98 11.45 7.82
CA ALA A 327 17.32 12.04 7.86
C ALA A 327 18.19 11.64 6.66
N LEU A 328 17.94 10.45 6.09
CA LEU A 328 18.64 9.94 4.90
C LEU A 328 17.92 10.27 3.58
N GLY A 329 16.72 10.86 3.63
CA GLY A 329 16.02 11.39 2.46
C GLY A 329 15.17 10.38 1.69
N THR A 330 14.84 9.23 2.29
CA THR A 330 13.97 8.24 1.65
C THR A 330 12.58 8.82 1.39
N ALA A 331 11.88 8.34 0.36
CA ALA A 331 10.56 8.83 0.01
C ALA A 331 9.44 8.42 0.99
N GLY A 332 9.74 7.52 1.92
CA GLY A 332 8.81 7.04 2.92
C GLY A 332 9.31 5.75 3.56
N GLN A 333 8.39 5.01 4.17
CA GLN A 333 8.68 3.77 4.89
C GLN A 333 7.46 2.86 4.90
N VAL A 334 7.71 1.56 5.14
CA VAL A 334 6.68 0.53 5.15
C VAL A 334 6.74 -0.26 6.45
N MET A 335 5.63 -0.37 7.18
CA MET A 335 5.56 -1.16 8.41
C MET A 335 5.19 -2.61 8.10
N PHE A 336 6.00 -3.56 8.58
CA PHE A 336 5.64 -4.97 8.61
C PHE A 336 5.33 -5.40 10.04
N SER A 337 4.08 -5.73 10.38
CA SER A 337 2.83 -5.67 9.58
C SER A 337 1.70 -5.01 10.38
N TYR A 338 0.47 -4.99 9.85
CA TYR A 338 -0.69 -4.40 10.53
C TYR A 338 -0.87 -4.90 11.98
N GLU A 339 -0.83 -6.20 12.22
CA GLU A 339 -0.99 -6.82 13.55
C GLU A 339 0.08 -6.32 14.54
N SER A 340 1.26 -5.95 14.04
CA SER A 340 2.34 -5.39 14.87
C SER A 340 2.06 -3.97 15.35
N LEU A 341 1.18 -3.26 14.65
CA LEU A 341 0.73 -1.91 14.98
C LEU A 341 -0.59 -1.91 15.78
N ASP A 342 -1.34 -3.01 15.77
CA ASP A 342 -2.58 -3.18 16.56
C ASP A 342 -2.34 -3.44 18.06
N LEU A 343 -1.14 -3.12 18.54
CA LEU A 343 -0.82 -3.14 19.97
C LEU A 343 -1.37 -1.87 20.65
N PRO A 344 -1.82 -1.95 21.92
CA PRO A 344 -2.40 -0.80 22.61
C PRO A 344 -1.50 0.44 22.57
N GLY A 345 -2.04 1.55 22.05
CA GLY A 345 -1.40 2.87 22.00
C GLY A 345 -0.41 3.10 20.86
N TYR A 346 -0.15 2.12 19.99
CA TYR A 346 0.78 2.27 18.86
C TYR A 346 0.30 3.29 17.82
N TRP A 347 -0.95 3.16 17.37
CA TRP A 347 -1.56 4.10 16.42
C TRP A 347 -1.56 5.53 16.98
N ASP A 348 -1.95 5.70 18.25
CA ASP A 348 -1.98 6.99 18.94
C ASP A 348 -0.58 7.59 19.11
N ASP A 349 0.42 6.79 19.46
CA ASP A 349 1.81 7.25 19.61
C ASP A 349 2.34 7.76 18.27
N LEU A 350 2.18 6.98 17.19
CA LEU A 350 2.60 7.41 15.86
C LEU A 350 1.85 8.67 15.42
N ALA A 351 0.53 8.72 15.56
CA ALA A 351 -0.30 9.85 15.19
C ALA A 351 -0.04 11.12 16.02
N SER A 352 0.47 11.00 17.24
CA SER A 352 0.82 12.15 18.09
C SER A 352 2.29 12.53 18.05
N THR A 353 3.15 11.72 17.45
CA THR A 353 4.59 11.93 17.37
C THR A 353 5.09 11.93 15.92
N SER A 354 5.62 10.81 15.42
CA SER A 354 6.28 10.71 14.11
C SER A 354 5.36 11.08 12.95
N TYR A 355 4.05 10.82 13.06
CA TYR A 355 3.04 11.12 12.04
C TYR A 355 2.05 12.20 12.48
N ALA A 356 2.45 13.14 13.35
CA ALA A 356 1.59 14.23 13.82
C ALA A 356 0.92 15.06 12.71
N LEU A 357 1.58 15.21 11.56
CA LEU A 357 1.04 15.87 10.38
C LEU A 357 0.61 14.84 9.34
N LEU A 358 -0.49 15.13 8.64
CA LEU A 358 -0.87 14.38 7.43
C LEU A 358 0.20 14.54 6.33
N ALA A 359 0.31 13.53 5.48
CA ALA A 359 1.21 13.54 4.34
C ALA A 359 0.55 12.91 3.12
N ASN A 360 0.80 13.49 1.96
CA ASN A 360 0.43 12.88 0.67
C ASN A 360 1.51 11.89 0.26
N VAL A 361 1.14 10.91 -0.56
CA VAL A 361 2.11 10.05 -1.24
C VAL A 361 2.97 10.93 -2.18
N PRO A 362 4.28 10.67 -2.30
CA PRO A 362 5.12 11.39 -3.26
C PRO A 362 4.67 11.14 -4.70
N ALA A 363 4.57 12.22 -5.49
CA ALA A 363 4.11 12.15 -6.87
C ALA A 363 5.01 11.30 -7.76
N SER A 364 4.39 10.44 -8.56
CA SER A 364 5.05 9.56 -9.53
C SER A 364 5.19 10.28 -10.88
N THR A 365 5.97 11.37 -10.90
CA THR A 365 6.05 12.33 -12.04
C THR A 365 6.55 11.74 -13.37
N TRP A 366 7.06 10.50 -13.34
CA TRP A 366 7.47 9.77 -14.54
C TRP A 366 6.32 8.98 -15.20
N LYS A 367 5.19 8.81 -14.49
CA LYS A 367 3.97 8.24 -15.04
C LYS A 367 3.11 9.33 -15.66
N ASP A 368 2.81 10.33 -14.85
CA ASP A 368 2.16 11.56 -15.27
C ASP A 368 2.76 12.74 -14.50
N ALA A 369 2.92 13.88 -15.18
CA ALA A 369 3.45 15.12 -14.65
C ALA A 369 2.46 16.30 -14.77
N VAL A 370 1.23 16.06 -15.25
CA VAL A 370 0.21 17.08 -15.46
C VAL A 370 -0.77 17.04 -14.30
N PRO A 371 -0.68 17.96 -13.33
CA PRO A 371 -1.60 17.94 -12.21
C PRO A 371 -3.05 18.16 -12.65
N PRO A 372 -4.03 17.66 -11.87
CA PRO A 372 -5.43 17.92 -12.13
C PRO A 372 -5.73 19.42 -12.03
N GLU A 373 -6.84 19.82 -12.65
CA GLU A 373 -7.32 21.20 -12.53
C GLU A 373 -7.77 21.52 -11.09
N ALA A 374 -7.83 22.81 -10.75
CA ALA A 374 -8.21 23.24 -9.41
C ALA A 374 -9.71 22.98 -9.12
N PRO A 375 -10.07 22.47 -7.92
CA PRO A 375 -11.46 22.40 -7.47
C PRO A 375 -12.15 23.76 -7.51
N LYS A 376 -13.45 23.78 -7.80
CA LYS A 376 -14.24 25.01 -8.00
C LYS A 376 -15.30 25.19 -6.93
N GLU A 377 -15.80 26.42 -6.82
CA GLU A 377 -16.95 26.77 -5.98
C GLU A 377 -16.86 26.24 -4.53
N LEU A 378 -15.67 26.33 -3.92
CA LEU A 378 -15.52 25.99 -2.51
C LEU A 378 -16.40 26.92 -1.66
N SER A 379 -17.31 26.33 -0.90
CA SER A 379 -18.15 26.99 0.09
C SER A 379 -17.94 26.39 1.48
N VAL A 380 -18.15 27.22 2.50
CA VAL A 380 -18.04 26.85 3.91
C VAL A 380 -19.30 27.34 4.60
N GLU A 381 -20.02 26.45 5.27
CA GLU A 381 -21.23 26.77 6.01
C GLU A 381 -21.14 26.21 7.43
N GLN A 382 -21.58 26.98 8.42
CA GLN A 382 -21.71 26.44 9.78
C GLN A 382 -22.89 25.47 9.85
N VAL A 383 -22.64 24.24 10.28
CA VAL A 383 -23.66 23.22 10.51
C VAL A 383 -23.50 22.69 11.93
N GLY A 384 -24.45 23.03 12.81
CA GLY A 384 -24.37 22.69 14.22
C GLY A 384 -23.12 23.31 14.88
N ARG A 385 -22.22 22.45 15.37
CA ARG A 385 -20.96 22.84 16.04
C ARG A 385 -19.72 22.77 15.15
N GLY A 386 -19.86 22.39 13.88
CA GLY A 386 -18.74 22.27 12.94
C GLY A 386 -18.95 23.13 11.70
N LEU A 387 -17.95 23.08 10.80
CA LEU A 387 -17.97 23.76 9.51
C LEU A 387 -18.09 22.72 8.40
N GLN A 388 -19.14 22.80 7.59
CA GLN A 388 -19.35 21.98 6.41
C GLN A 388 -18.72 22.67 5.21
N LEU A 389 -17.76 22.00 4.59
CA LEU A 389 -17.16 22.39 3.32
C LEU A 389 -17.82 21.61 2.18
N ARG A 390 -18.03 22.27 1.05
CA ARG A 390 -18.46 21.65 -0.22
C ARG A 390 -17.72 22.31 -1.36
N TRP A 391 -17.37 21.54 -2.38
CA TRP A 391 -16.78 22.05 -3.61
C TRP A 391 -17.32 21.29 -4.81
N GLN A 392 -17.03 21.81 -6.00
CA GLN A 392 -17.23 21.08 -7.24
C GLN A 392 -15.93 20.41 -7.66
N PRO A 393 -15.97 19.13 -8.06
CA PRO A 393 -14.85 18.48 -8.72
C PRO A 393 -14.33 19.31 -9.91
N PRO A 394 -13.00 19.36 -10.12
CA PRO A 394 -12.45 20.00 -11.29
C PRO A 394 -12.89 19.28 -12.58
N PRO A 395 -12.89 19.98 -13.74
CA PRO A 395 -12.98 19.30 -15.02
C PRO A 395 -11.78 18.36 -15.22
N THR A 396 -11.92 17.42 -16.16
CA THR A 396 -10.80 16.60 -16.64
C THR A 396 -9.64 17.49 -17.11
N ALA A 397 -8.41 17.12 -16.72
CA ALA A 397 -7.18 17.79 -17.10
C ALA A 397 -6.86 17.60 -18.59
N SER A 398 -5.84 18.31 -19.10
CA SER A 398 -5.54 18.35 -20.53
C SER A 398 -5.07 17.03 -21.14
N ASP A 399 -4.56 16.14 -20.31
CA ASP A 399 -4.10 14.79 -20.60
C ASP A 399 -5.21 13.73 -20.48
N GLY A 400 -6.36 14.08 -19.90
CA GLY A 400 -7.48 13.17 -19.69
C GLY A 400 -7.73 12.78 -18.24
N ASP A 401 -6.85 13.21 -17.32
CA ASP A 401 -6.88 12.76 -15.93
C ASP A 401 -7.95 13.46 -15.10
N ARG A 402 -8.36 12.78 -14.04
CA ARG A 402 -9.38 13.23 -13.10
C ARG A 402 -8.80 13.32 -11.70
N ALA A 403 -9.44 14.14 -10.87
CA ALA A 403 -9.15 14.15 -9.44
C ALA A 403 -9.53 12.79 -8.83
N ARG A 404 -8.58 12.20 -8.11
CA ARG A 404 -8.66 10.97 -7.34
C ARG A 404 -8.89 11.23 -5.85
N TYR A 405 -8.19 12.21 -5.30
CA TYR A 405 -8.35 12.65 -3.91
C TYR A 405 -8.42 14.19 -3.83
N TYR A 406 -8.85 14.69 -2.69
CA TYR A 406 -8.81 16.11 -2.36
C TYR A 406 -8.13 16.35 -1.03
N ASN A 407 -7.17 17.28 -1.03
CA ASN A 407 -6.59 17.81 0.19
C ASN A 407 -7.40 19.00 0.65
N VAL A 408 -7.80 18.99 1.91
CA VAL A 408 -8.45 20.13 2.56
C VAL A 408 -7.45 20.78 3.49
N TYR A 409 -7.20 22.06 3.24
CA TYR A 409 -6.30 22.86 4.05
C TYR A 409 -7.05 23.89 4.87
N ARG A 410 -6.50 24.20 6.05
CA ARG A 410 -7.06 25.18 6.98
C ARG A 410 -5.98 25.92 7.75
N VAL A 411 -6.12 27.25 7.83
CA VAL A 411 -5.39 28.08 8.80
C VAL A 411 -6.35 29.03 9.51
N GLU A 412 -6.02 29.43 10.73
CA GLU A 412 -6.77 30.44 11.47
C GLU A 412 -6.41 31.85 10.98
N GLY A 413 -7.40 32.74 10.85
CA GLY A 413 -7.24 34.09 10.32
C GLY A 413 -7.64 34.21 8.85
N THR A 414 -7.16 35.27 8.20
CA THR A 414 -7.46 35.62 6.78
C THR A 414 -6.27 35.56 5.85
N ASP A 415 -5.09 35.23 6.39
CA ASP A 415 -3.87 35.07 5.60
C ASP A 415 -3.60 33.57 5.46
N PRO A 416 -3.65 33.01 4.23
CA PRO A 416 -3.36 31.60 4.01
C PRO A 416 -1.90 31.24 4.29
N GLY A 417 -0.98 32.21 4.26
CA GLY A 417 0.46 31.91 4.30
C GLY A 417 0.91 31.05 3.12
N ASP A 418 1.67 30.00 3.40
CA ASP A 418 2.05 28.99 2.41
C ASP A 418 0.89 28.03 2.14
N LEU A 419 0.37 28.05 0.91
CA LEU A 419 -0.77 27.25 0.46
C LEU A 419 -0.50 25.74 0.44
N PHE A 420 0.75 25.30 0.61
CA PHE A 420 1.11 23.89 0.68
C PHE A 420 1.78 23.51 2.00
N ASP A 421 1.66 24.36 3.03
CA ASP A 421 2.15 24.05 4.37
C ASP A 421 1.52 22.73 4.88
N PRO A 422 2.34 21.69 5.18
CA PRO A 422 1.84 20.46 5.77
C PRO A 422 1.03 20.66 7.05
N ALA A 423 1.33 21.69 7.85
CA ALA A 423 0.62 21.98 9.08
C ALA A 423 -0.81 22.48 8.83
N ALA A 424 -1.08 23.02 7.64
CA ALA A 424 -2.41 23.43 7.22
C ALA A 424 -3.25 22.26 6.67
N LEU A 425 -2.65 21.13 6.29
CA LEU A 425 -3.39 19.97 5.76
C LEU A 425 -4.21 19.30 6.86
N VAL A 426 -5.53 19.43 6.80
CA VAL A 426 -6.45 18.91 7.83
C VAL A 426 -7.18 17.64 7.40
N ALA A 427 -7.34 17.38 6.11
CA ALA A 427 -7.93 16.14 5.64
C ALA A 427 -7.47 15.79 4.22
N ILE A 428 -7.48 14.49 3.94
CA ILE A 428 -7.41 13.92 2.60
C ILE A 428 -8.72 13.15 2.40
N THR A 429 -9.44 13.42 1.32
CA THR A 429 -10.78 12.87 1.05
C THR A 429 -10.85 12.26 -0.35
N SER A 430 -11.76 11.29 -0.57
CA SER A 430 -11.95 10.69 -1.90
C SER A 430 -12.66 11.62 -2.89
N ASP A 431 -12.39 11.42 -4.17
CA ASP A 431 -13.10 12.01 -5.30
C ASP A 431 -14.63 11.90 -5.20
N SER A 432 -15.13 10.76 -4.71
CA SER A 432 -16.55 10.46 -4.55
C SER A 432 -17.27 11.34 -3.51
N THR A 433 -16.51 12.08 -2.70
CA THR A 433 -17.03 12.90 -1.61
C THR A 433 -16.44 14.31 -1.68
N PRO A 434 -16.96 15.21 -2.56
CA PRO A 434 -16.48 16.59 -2.68
C PRO A 434 -17.00 17.48 -1.53
N SER A 435 -16.84 16.99 -0.30
CA SER A 435 -17.28 17.62 0.93
C SER A 435 -16.47 17.15 2.12
N TYR A 436 -16.28 18.02 3.10
CA TYR A 436 -15.62 17.68 4.36
C TYR A 436 -16.33 18.39 5.51
N TYR A 437 -16.58 17.68 6.61
CA TYR A 437 -17.16 18.27 7.81
C TYR A 437 -16.06 18.44 8.87
N ASP A 438 -15.64 19.68 9.07
CA ASP A 438 -14.60 20.02 10.03
C ASP A 438 -15.20 20.16 11.42
N THR A 439 -14.97 19.14 12.26
CA THR A 439 -15.35 19.13 13.67
C THR A 439 -14.28 19.70 14.60
N ARG A 440 -13.10 20.02 14.07
CA ARG A 440 -11.95 20.53 14.85
C ARG A 440 -11.86 22.06 14.81
N ALA A 441 -12.51 22.71 13.85
CA ALA A 441 -12.60 24.16 13.77
C ALA A 441 -13.65 24.71 14.74
N SER A 442 -13.29 25.74 15.51
CA SER A 442 -14.24 26.42 16.38
C SER A 442 -15.12 27.38 15.58
N VAL A 443 -16.44 27.29 15.73
CA VAL A 443 -17.36 28.24 15.07
C VAL A 443 -17.22 29.70 15.57
N GLU A 444 -16.44 29.93 16.62
CA GLU A 444 -16.14 31.26 17.19
C GLU A 444 -14.90 31.92 16.57
N ARG A 445 -14.18 31.22 15.69
CA ARG A 445 -12.93 31.68 15.08
C ARG A 445 -13.08 31.84 13.56
N HIS A 446 -12.22 32.67 12.99
CA HIS A 446 -12.12 32.84 11.54
C HIS A 446 -11.06 31.90 10.95
N TYR A 447 -11.38 31.26 9.82
CA TYR A 447 -10.47 30.33 9.15
C TYR A 447 -10.43 30.52 7.65
N THR A 448 -9.24 30.37 7.08
CA THR A 448 -9.06 30.08 5.65
C THR A 448 -9.31 28.64 5.39
N TYR A 449 -10.02 28.35 4.30
CA TYR A 449 -9.96 27.04 3.68
C TYR A 449 -9.59 27.17 2.21
N TRP A 450 -8.86 26.17 1.73
CA TRP A 450 -8.69 25.90 0.31
C TRP A 450 -8.62 24.39 0.11
N VAL A 451 -8.94 23.97 -1.11
CA VAL A 451 -8.92 22.56 -1.50
C VAL A 451 -8.04 22.41 -2.74
N THR A 452 -7.16 21.42 -2.75
CA THR A 452 -6.44 20.97 -3.95
C THR A 452 -6.93 19.57 -4.31
N ALA A 453 -6.75 19.19 -5.57
CA ALA A 453 -7.01 17.85 -6.08
C ALA A 453 -5.68 17.10 -6.26
N LEU A 454 -5.72 15.78 -6.09
CA LEU A 454 -4.66 14.84 -6.44
C LEU A 454 -5.17 13.92 -7.54
N ASP A 455 -4.36 13.57 -8.52
CA ASP A 455 -4.64 12.52 -9.52
C ASP A 455 -4.10 11.15 -9.07
N ASP A 456 -4.18 10.14 -9.95
CA ASP A 456 -3.71 8.77 -9.68
C ASP A 456 -2.16 8.67 -9.56
N ALA A 457 -1.43 9.69 -10.04
CA ALA A 457 0.02 9.82 -9.89
C ALA A 457 0.43 10.71 -8.69
N ASP A 458 -0.53 11.16 -7.87
CA ASP A 458 -0.40 12.11 -6.76
C ASP A 458 0.13 13.51 -7.14
N ASN A 459 0.00 13.93 -8.39
CA ASN A 459 0.26 15.32 -8.74
C ASN A 459 -0.83 16.20 -8.11
N GLU A 460 -0.40 17.32 -7.54
CA GLU A 460 -1.29 18.18 -6.77
C GLU A 460 -1.67 19.44 -7.54
N SER A 461 -2.98 19.71 -7.64
CA SER A 461 -3.51 20.87 -8.34
C SER A 461 -3.15 22.20 -7.66
N LYS A 462 -3.41 23.29 -8.38
CA LYS A 462 -3.55 24.61 -7.75
C LYS A 462 -4.73 24.62 -6.76
N PRO A 463 -4.71 25.48 -5.74
CA PRO A 463 -5.79 25.57 -4.76
C PRO A 463 -7.06 26.20 -5.35
N SER A 464 -8.20 25.78 -4.82
CA SER A 464 -9.53 26.33 -5.10
C SER A 464 -9.58 27.83 -4.82
N VAL A 465 -10.33 28.56 -5.65
CA VAL A 465 -10.43 30.02 -5.56
C VAL A 465 -11.69 30.42 -4.77
N SER A 466 -11.60 30.73 -3.46
CA SER A 466 -12.64 31.52 -2.77
C SER A 466 -12.25 32.04 -1.36
N ARG A 467 -12.84 33.20 -1.00
CA ARG A 467 -12.68 33.93 0.27
C ARG A 467 -13.71 33.48 1.32
N TYR A 468 -13.22 33.01 2.47
CA TYR A 468 -13.76 33.07 3.85
C TYR A 468 -15.18 33.63 4.07
N PRO A 469 -16.22 32.82 4.26
CA PRO A 469 -17.42 33.29 4.94
C PRO A 469 -17.19 33.25 6.47
N SER A 470 -17.20 34.43 7.09
CA SER A 470 -17.36 34.58 8.53
C SER A 470 -18.75 34.07 8.93
N ALA A 471 -18.84 33.03 9.76
CA ALA A 471 -20.07 32.78 10.49
C ALA A 471 -20.33 34.01 11.38
N PRO A 472 -21.52 34.65 11.32
CA PRO A 472 -21.85 35.65 12.32
C PRO A 472 -21.81 34.95 13.67
N VAL A 473 -21.07 35.52 14.62
CA VAL A 473 -21.26 35.20 16.03
C VAL A 473 -22.74 35.42 16.27
N SER A 474 -23.51 34.33 16.42
CA SER A 474 -24.78 34.43 17.11
C SER A 474 -24.40 34.86 18.51
N GLN A 475 -24.38 36.17 18.75
CA GLN A 475 -24.69 36.70 20.07
C GLN A 475 -26.06 36.12 20.36
N THR A 476 -26.08 34.95 20.98
CA THR A 476 -27.23 34.53 21.74
C THR A 476 -27.27 35.59 22.82
N GLU A 477 -28.10 36.63 22.63
CA GLU A 477 -28.49 37.48 23.74
C GLU A 477 -28.98 36.52 24.81
N LEU A 478 -28.20 36.39 25.88
CA LEU A 478 -28.68 35.71 27.07
C LEU A 478 -30.01 36.40 27.43
N PRO A 479 -31.10 35.64 27.65
CA PRO A 479 -32.35 36.24 28.06
C PRO A 479 -32.10 37.18 29.24
N SER A 480 -32.45 38.45 29.10
CA SER A 480 -32.31 39.43 30.17
C SER A 480 -33.27 39.15 31.34
N GLU A 481 -34.22 38.25 31.13
CA GLU A 481 -35.22 37.84 32.13
C GLU A 481 -35.38 36.33 32.14
N TRP A 482 -35.26 35.76 33.34
CA TRP A 482 -35.58 34.37 33.62
C TRP A 482 -36.98 34.31 34.21
N THR A 483 -37.93 33.69 33.51
CA THR A 483 -39.23 33.35 34.10
C THR A 483 -39.22 31.88 34.48
N LEU A 484 -39.29 31.60 35.78
CA LEU A 484 -39.50 30.26 36.31
C LEU A 484 -40.95 29.84 36.03
N PHE A 485 -41.13 28.87 35.14
CA PHE A 485 -42.42 28.20 34.99
C PHE A 485 -42.54 27.14 36.09
N PRO A 486 -43.62 27.16 36.89
CA PRO A 486 -43.87 26.10 37.86
C PRO A 486 -44.08 24.77 37.12
N PRO A 487 -43.61 23.64 37.69
CA PRO A 487 -43.83 22.34 37.08
C PRO A 487 -45.33 22.01 37.10
N TYR A 488 -45.94 21.95 35.92
CA TYR A 488 -47.29 21.41 35.73
C TYR A 488 -47.24 20.28 34.69
N PRO A 489 -47.97 19.17 34.92
CA PRO A 489 -48.91 18.94 36.02
C PRO A 489 -48.26 18.38 37.30
N ASN A 490 -48.63 18.99 38.42
CA ASN A 490 -48.41 18.48 39.77
C ASN A 490 -49.35 17.27 40.03
N PRO A 491 -48.85 16.07 40.35
CA PRO A 491 -49.68 14.87 40.52
C PRO A 491 -50.56 14.83 41.78
N PHE A 492 -50.60 15.90 42.59
CA PHE A 492 -51.29 15.91 43.89
C PHE A 492 -52.52 16.84 44.00
N ASN A 493 -53.09 17.32 42.88
CA ASN A 493 -54.36 18.06 42.94
C ASN A 493 -55.40 17.48 41.97
N ALA A 494 -56.50 16.96 42.52
CA ALA A 494 -57.57 16.27 41.77
C ALA A 494 -58.72 17.21 41.34
N GLN A 495 -58.48 18.50 41.13
CA GLN A 495 -59.53 19.45 40.69
C GLN A 495 -59.11 20.46 39.59
N THR A 496 -58.20 20.09 38.69
CA THR A 496 -58.09 20.72 37.36
C THR A 496 -57.68 19.71 36.31
#